data_AF-A0A953FJS5-F1
#
_entry.id   AF-A0A953FJS5-F1
#
_cell.length_a   1.000
_cell.length_b   1.000
_cell.length_c   1.000
_cell.angle_alpha   90.00
_cell.angle_beta   90.00
_cell.angle_gamma   90.00
#
_symmetry.space_group_name_H-M   'P 1'
#
loop_
_entity.id
_entity.type
_entity.pdbx_description
1 polymer ?
#
loop_
_entity_poly.entity_id
_entity_poly.type
_entity_poly.pdbx_seq_one_letter_code
_entity_poly.pdbx_strand_id
1 'polypeptide(L)' 'MLKKMPAGRAGTPDEVAALAALIMGPEGGFITGSDFLIDGGATANYFYGPDAGK' A
#
# COMPACT_ATOMS: atom_id res chain seq x y z
N MET A 1 2.85 -14.04 -8.30
CA MET A 1 2.23 -12.89 -7.60
C MET A 1 3.30 -12.00 -6.96
N LEU A 2 4.02 -12.43 -5.92
CA LEU A 2 4.99 -11.57 -5.21
C LEU A 2 6.06 -10.92 -6.11
N LYS A 3 6.70 -11.68 -7.00
CA LYS A 3 7.71 -11.14 -7.95
C LYS A 3 7.16 -10.11 -8.95
N LYS A 4 5.84 -10.07 -9.15
CA LYS A 4 5.18 -9.14 -10.09
C LYS A 4 4.75 -7.85 -9.41
N MET A 5 4.66 -7.85 -8.08
CA MET A 5 4.39 -6.64 -7.32
C MET A 5 5.60 -5.71 -7.43
N PRO A 6 5.42 -4.39 -7.53
CA PRO A 6 6.51 -3.41 -7.51
C PRO A 6 7.47 -3.59 -6.33
N ALA A 7 6.95 -3.91 -5.14
CA ALA A 7 7.78 -4.20 -3.98
C ALA A 7 8.57 -5.52 -4.08
N GLY A 8 8.17 -6.46 -4.94
CA GLY A 8 8.85 -7.73 -5.18
C GLY A 8 8.83 -8.74 -4.02
N ARG A 9 8.20 -8.39 -2.89
CA ARG A 9 8.14 -9.20 -1.66
C ARG A 9 6.80 -9.06 -0.96
N ALA A 10 6.57 -9.94 0.02
CA ALA A 10 5.48 -9.75 0.97
C ALA A 10 5.81 -8.58 1.92
N GLY A 11 4.77 -7.86 2.32
CA GLY A 11 4.85 -6.89 3.41
C GLY A 11 4.89 -7.58 4.78
N THR A 12 5.29 -6.84 5.80
CA THR A 12 5.20 -7.26 7.20
C THR A 12 4.06 -6.52 7.93
N PRO A 13 3.55 -7.06 9.05
CA PRO A 13 2.59 -6.35 9.89
C PRO A 13 3.08 -4.98 10.35
N ASP A 14 4.38 -4.85 10.63
CA ASP A 14 4.99 -3.59 11.08
C ASP A 14 4.89 -2.48 10.02
N GLU A 15 4.93 -2.82 8.73
CA GLU A 15 4.76 -1.84 7.65
C GLU A 15 3.35 -1.27 7.59
N VAL A 16 2.33 -2.06 7.96
CA VAL A 16 0.96 -1.57 8.12
C VAL A 16 0.82 -0.74 9.40
N ALA A 17 1.43 -1.20 10.50
CA ALA A 17 1.44 -0.48 11.77
C ALA A 17 2.13 0.89 11.67
N ALA A 18 3.17 1.02 10.85
CA ALA A 18 3.85 2.29 10.60
C ALA A 18 2.90 3.35 9.99
N LEU A 19 2.03 2.96 9.04
CA LEU A 19 1.01 3.89 8.55
C LEU A 19 0.01 4.25 9.66
N ALA A 20 -0.45 3.27 10.42
CA ALA A 20 -1.36 3.53 11.54
C ALA A 20 -0.77 4.53 12.53
N ALA A 21 0.51 4.38 12.89
CA ALA A 21 1.22 5.32 13.76
C ALA A 21 1.31 6.74 13.16
N LEU A 22 1.53 6.86 11.85
CA LEU A 22 1.54 8.15 11.15
C LEU A 22 0.18 8.84 11.22
N ILE A 23 -0.88 8.16 10.81
CA ILE A 23 -2.22 8.78 10.66
C ILE A 23 -2.94 8.99 12.00
N MET A 24 -2.58 8.22 13.04
CA MET A 24 -3.05 8.46 14.40
C MET A 24 -2.19 9.47 15.17
N GLY A 25 -1.04 9.85 14.61
CA GLY A 25 -0.14 10.86 15.15
C GLY A 25 -0.54 12.29 14.79
N PRO A 26 0.24 13.30 15.25
CA PRO A 26 -0.05 14.71 14.96
C PRO A 26 -0.05 15.04 13.47
N GLU A 27 0.73 14.31 12.67
CA GLU A 27 0.81 14.49 11.21
C GLU A 27 -0.49 14.07 10.48
N GLY A 28 -1.31 13.23 11.10
CA GLY A 28 -2.57 12.76 10.53
C GLY A 28 -3.76 13.70 10.71
N GLY A 29 -3.60 14.85 11.37
CA GLY A 29 -4.71 15.66 11.87
C GLY A 29 -5.75 16.17 10.85
N PHE A 30 -5.41 16.18 9.55
CA PHE A 30 -6.34 16.56 8.47
C PHE A 30 -6.67 15.42 7.49
N ILE A 31 -6.19 14.21 7.77
CA ILE A 31 -6.46 13.02 6.97
C ILE A 31 -7.72 12.37 7.52
N THR A 32 -8.82 12.47 6.77
CA THR A 32 -10.12 11.88 7.11
C THR A 32 -10.86 11.42 5.86
N GLY A 33 -11.75 10.44 6.00
CA GLY A 33 -12.56 9.90 4.89
C GLY A 33 -11.74 9.29 3.75
N SER A 34 -10.51 8.84 4.03
CA SER A 34 -9.56 8.33 3.04
C SER A 34 -9.27 6.84 3.27
N ASP A 35 -9.13 6.09 2.18
CA ASP A 35 -8.63 4.72 2.20
C ASP A 35 -7.15 4.69 1.80
N PHE A 36 -6.33 3.95 2.56
CA PHE A 36 -4.92 3.75 2.23
C PHE A 36 -4.67 2.30 1.83
N LEU A 37 -4.26 2.11 0.58
CA LEU A 37 -3.87 0.80 0.09
C LEU A 37 -2.38 0.53 0.39
N ILE A 38 -2.11 -0.54 1.14
CA ILE A 38 -0.75 -0.95 1.54
C ILE A 38 -0.49 -2.37 1.05
N ASP A 39 -0.29 -2.52 -0.26
CA ASP A 39 -0.20 -3.84 -0.89
C ASP A 39 1.08 -4.04 -1.70
N GLY A 40 2.13 -3.27 -1.43
CA GLY A 40 3.39 -3.33 -2.18
C GLY A 40 3.24 -3.03 -3.68
N GLY A 41 2.14 -2.38 -4.08
CA GLY A 41 1.83 -1.99 -5.45
C GLY A 41 1.16 -3.09 -6.29
N ALA A 42 0.66 -4.16 -5.67
CA ALA A 42 0.01 -5.27 -6.39
C ALA A 42 -1.16 -4.78 -7.25
N THR A 43 -2.05 -3.98 -6.66
CA THR A 43 -3.24 -3.42 -7.31
C THR A 43 -2.86 -2.45 -8.41
N ALA A 44 -1.89 -1.56 -8.15
CA ALA A 44 -1.39 -0.64 -9.16
C ALA A 44 -0.81 -1.39 -10.37
N ASN A 45 -0.02 -2.45 -10.14
CA ASN A 45 0.52 -3.27 -11.21
C ASN A 45 -0.60 -4.02 -11.98
N TYR A 46 -1.63 -4.49 -11.28
CA TYR A 46 -2.75 -5.20 -11.88
C TYR A 46 -3.63 -4.32 -12.76
N PHE A 47 -3.92 -3.08 -12.35
CA PHE A 47 -4.82 -2.21 -13.12
C PHE A 47 -4.09 -1.30 -14.12
N TYR A 48 -2.83 -0.94 -13.84
CA TYR A 48 -2.12 0.09 -14.60
C TYR A 48 -0.67 -0.28 -14.95
N GLY A 49 -0.15 -1.40 -14.44
CA GLY A 49 1.21 -1.85 -14.70
C GLY A 49 1.31 -2.86 -15.86
N PRO A 50 2.47 -3.51 -16.02
CA PRO A 50 2.69 -4.53 -17.03
C PRO A 50 1.72 -5.71 -17.04
N ASP A 51 0.99 -5.94 -15.95
CA ASP A 51 -0.04 -6.98 -15.86
C ASP A 51 -1.47 -6.46 -16.19
N ALA A 52 -1.63 -5.18 -16.50
CA ALA A 52 -2.93 -4.61 -16.86
C ALA A 52 -3.54 -5.26 -18.10
N GLY A 53 -4.77 -5.75 -17.97
CA GLY A 53 -5.54 -6.37 -19.05
C GLY A 53 -5.07 -7.76 -19.46
N LYS A 54 -4.22 -8.41 -18.65
CA LYS A 54 -3.79 -9.81 -18.83
C LYS A 54 -4.62 -10.78 -18.00
#